data_AF-A0A2G5B675-F1
#
_entry.id   AF-A0A2G5B675-F1
#
_cell.length_a   1.000
_cell.length_b   1.000
_cell.length_c   1.000
_cell.angle_alpha   90.00
_cell.angle_beta   90.00
_cell.angle_gamma   90.00
#
_symmetry.space_group_name_H-M   'P 1'
#
loop_
_entity.id
_entity.type
_entity.pdbx_description
1 polymer ?
#
loop_
_entity_poly.entity_id
_entity_poly.type
_entity_poly.pdbx_seq_one_letter_code
_entity_poly.pdbx_strand_id
1 'polypeptide(L)'
;MRFHRSILKNVNSRVQTIEKVLPKRLQLKKWNIIKGDEVMIVSGKDRGKTGTITEVSRKTNSVFVRGLKLVARTISTKETPSGKVQKEMPIHISNVALIDPTNGLPTKIKLAPFVYPDTKVKENRRYAVGSGTYIPKKPDLSYQKDWRDGEFDTDPDVVTKASFMPTPDLAPFPDDLMREIKNRYKRHY
;
A
#
# COMPACT_ATOMS: atom_id res chain seq x y z
N MET A 1 9.69 26.77 8.27
CA MET A 1 10.88 26.96 7.40
C MET A 1 10.53 26.55 5.97
N ARG A 2 10.37 27.51 5.05
CA ARG A 2 10.13 27.23 3.62
C ARG A 2 11.49 26.94 2.97
N PHE A 3 11.74 25.70 2.58
CA PHE A 3 12.93 25.37 1.81
C PHE A 3 12.93 26.16 0.48
N HIS A 4 14.00 26.91 0.26
CA HIS A 4 14.17 27.82 -0.87
C HIS A 4 14.31 27.01 -2.17
N ARG A 5 13.60 27.41 -3.23
CA ARG A 5 13.56 26.73 -4.55
C ARG A 5 14.89 26.78 -5.35
N SER A 6 16.01 27.12 -4.71
CA SER A 6 17.28 27.41 -5.40
C SER A 6 18.23 26.21 -5.55
N ILE A 7 18.06 25.12 -4.79
CA ILE A 7 19.03 24.00 -4.79
C ILE A 7 18.88 23.09 -6.02
N LEU A 8 17.81 23.23 -6.81
CA LEU A 8 17.56 22.38 -7.99
C LEU A 8 17.92 23.04 -9.33
N LYS A 9 18.57 24.22 -9.33
CA LYS A 9 18.86 24.93 -10.60
C LYS A 9 20.10 24.43 -11.36
N ASN A 10 20.96 23.61 -10.74
CA ASN A 10 22.24 23.19 -11.32
C ASN A 10 22.44 21.67 -11.35
N VAL A 11 21.40 20.90 -11.69
CA VAL A 11 21.60 19.48 -12.04
C VAL A 11 21.05 19.23 -13.44
N ASN A 12 21.91 18.68 -14.30
CA ASN A 12 21.59 18.34 -15.68
C ASN A 12 20.35 17.43 -15.72
N SER A 13 19.26 17.92 -16.32
CA SER A 13 17.96 17.23 -16.38
C SER A 13 18.00 15.89 -17.11
N ARG A 14 19.10 15.60 -17.85
CA ARG A 14 19.41 14.30 -18.46
C ARG A 14 19.88 13.22 -17.47
N VAL A 15 20.42 13.61 -16.32
CA VAL A 15 21.06 12.68 -15.35
C VAL A 15 20.08 12.24 -14.26
N GLN A 16 19.04 13.02 -14.00
CA GLN A 16 17.97 12.60 -13.12
C GLN A 16 16.84 11.99 -13.96
N THR A 17 16.62 10.69 -13.82
CA THR A 17 15.28 10.15 -14.10
C THR A 17 14.38 10.75 -13.04
N ILE A 18 13.84 11.95 -13.29
CA ILE A 18 12.83 12.53 -12.42
C ILE A 18 11.65 11.58 -12.51
N GLU A 19 11.47 10.73 -11.50
CA GLU A 19 10.23 9.97 -11.36
C GLU A 19 9.10 10.99 -11.46
N LYS A 20 8.25 10.86 -12.49
CA LYS A 20 7.11 11.76 -12.71
C LYS A 20 6.04 11.50 -11.64
N VAL A 21 6.36 11.79 -10.39
CA VAL A 21 5.45 11.72 -9.27
C VAL A 21 4.52 12.93 -9.36
N LEU A 22 3.21 12.68 -9.36
CA LEU A 22 2.25 13.77 -9.33
C LEU A 22 2.40 14.53 -8.01
N PRO A 23 2.28 15.87 -8.00
CA PRO A 23 2.27 16.62 -6.74
C PRO A 23 1.13 16.13 -5.84
N LYS A 24 1.34 16.13 -4.51
CA LYS A 24 0.38 15.56 -3.54
C LYS A 24 -1.08 16.06 -3.74
N ARG A 25 -1.26 17.30 -4.21
CA ARG A 25 -2.58 17.89 -4.50
C ARG A 25 -3.34 17.18 -5.65
N LEU A 26 -2.64 16.56 -6.59
CA LEU A 26 -3.21 15.86 -7.75
C LEU A 26 -3.32 14.35 -7.53
N GLN A 27 -2.71 13.83 -6.47
CA GLN A 27 -2.84 12.41 -6.11
C GLN A 27 -4.24 12.15 -5.55
N LEU A 28 -4.86 11.06 -5.99
CA LEU A 28 -6.17 10.67 -5.49
C LEU A 28 -6.06 10.21 -4.03
N LYS A 29 -6.80 10.86 -3.14
CA LYS A 29 -6.87 10.50 -1.71
C LYS A 29 -7.59 9.17 -1.49
N LYS A 30 -8.64 8.90 -2.28
CA LYS A 30 -9.49 7.73 -2.15
C LYS A 30 -9.29 6.79 -3.33
N TRP A 31 -8.96 5.54 -3.02
CA TRP A 31 -8.78 4.47 -4.00
C TRP A 31 -9.74 3.33 -3.69
N ASN A 32 -10.52 2.94 -4.70
CA ASN A 32 -11.43 1.79 -4.60
C ASN A 32 -10.86 0.54 -5.28
N ILE A 33 -9.70 0.66 -5.93
CA ILE A 33 -9.04 -0.38 -6.73
C ILE A 33 -7.73 -0.78 -6.05
N ILE A 34 -7.49 -2.08 -5.94
CA ILE A 34 -6.36 -2.70 -5.24
C ILE A 34 -5.69 -3.75 -6.13
N LYS A 35 -4.45 -4.12 -5.81
CA LYS A 35 -3.75 -5.24 -6.41
C LYS A 35 -4.58 -6.53 -6.31
N GLY A 36 -4.59 -7.31 -7.38
CA GLY A 36 -5.33 -8.57 -7.46
C GLY A 36 -6.80 -8.44 -7.84
N ASP A 37 -7.35 -7.23 -7.93
CA ASP A 37 -8.71 -7.03 -8.45
C ASP A 37 -8.79 -7.31 -9.96
N GLU A 38 -9.96 -7.74 -10.42
CA GLU A 38 -10.29 -7.87 -11.84
C GLU A 38 -10.96 -6.61 -12.35
N VAL A 39 -10.44 -6.10 -13.47
CA VAL A 39 -10.87 -4.84 -14.05
C VAL A 39 -11.03 -4.94 -15.55
N MET A 40 -11.89 -4.08 -16.09
CA MET A 40 -12.09 -3.88 -17.52
C MET A 40 -11.58 -2.49 -17.92
N ILE A 41 -10.93 -2.41 -19.08
CA ILE A 41 -10.52 -1.13 -19.65
C ILE A 41 -11.72 -0.47 -20.32
N VAL A 42 -12.08 0.72 -19.86
CA VAL A 42 -13.23 1.50 -20.36
C VAL A 42 -12.84 2.32 -21.60
N SER A 43 -11.60 2.80 -21.66
CA SER A 43 -11.12 3.67 -22.73
C SER A 43 -9.64 3.45 -23.07
N GLY A 44 -9.28 3.73 -24.33
CA GLY A 44 -7.91 3.58 -24.85
C GLY A 44 -7.76 2.38 -25.80
N LYS A 45 -6.50 2.01 -26.08
CA LYS A 45 -6.12 0.98 -27.07
C LYS A 45 -6.73 -0.40 -26.79
N ASP A 46 -6.81 -0.77 -25.52
CA ASP A 46 -7.25 -2.09 -25.07
C ASP A 46 -8.68 -2.06 -24.50
N ARG A 47 -9.53 -1.12 -24.96
CA ARG A 47 -10.93 -0.99 -24.50
C ARG A 47 -11.70 -2.31 -24.63
N GLY A 48 -12.48 -2.63 -23.60
CA GLY A 48 -13.32 -3.83 -23.52
C GLY A 48 -12.58 -5.09 -23.04
N LYS A 49 -11.24 -5.08 -23.02
CA LYS A 49 -10.46 -6.19 -22.47
C LYS A 49 -10.49 -6.17 -20.95
N THR A 50 -10.47 -7.36 -20.38
CA THR A 50 -10.44 -7.60 -18.94
C THR A 50 -9.07 -8.09 -18.52
N GLY A 51 -8.70 -7.85 -17.26
CA GLY A 51 -7.44 -8.33 -16.72
C GLY A 51 -7.31 -8.08 -15.22
N THR A 52 -6.36 -8.75 -14.60
CA THR A 52 -6.08 -8.61 -13.17
C THR A 52 -5.04 -7.53 -12.92
N ILE A 53 -5.18 -6.75 -11.85
CA ILE A 53 -4.20 -5.73 -11.48
C ILE A 53 -2.96 -6.35 -10.85
N THR A 54 -1.81 -6.12 -11.47
CA THR A 54 -0.49 -6.56 -11.00
C THR A 54 0.08 -5.59 -9.95
N GLU A 55 -0.05 -4.28 -10.20
CA GLU A 55 0.52 -3.23 -9.35
C GLU A 55 -0.35 -1.96 -9.39
N VAL A 56 -0.38 -1.21 -8.29
CA VAL A 56 -1.07 0.07 -8.16
C VAL A 56 -0.09 1.19 -7.79
N SER A 57 0.11 2.15 -8.69
CA SER A 57 0.96 3.32 -8.47
C SER A 57 0.13 4.52 -8.02
N ARG A 58 -0.04 4.68 -6.69
CA ARG A 58 -0.79 5.80 -6.11
C ARG A 58 -0.14 7.17 -6.35
N LYS A 59 1.19 7.20 -6.49
CA LYS A 59 1.98 8.41 -6.79
C LYS A 59 1.64 9.02 -8.15
N THR A 60 1.14 8.21 -9.09
CA THR A 60 0.88 8.61 -10.48
C THR A 60 -0.57 8.38 -10.91
N ASN A 61 -1.46 8.02 -9.97
CA ASN A 61 -2.86 7.67 -10.26
C ASN A 61 -3.03 6.60 -11.34
N SER A 62 -2.10 5.64 -11.41
CA SER A 62 -2.08 4.63 -12.46
C SER A 62 -2.00 3.20 -11.90
N VAL A 63 -2.44 2.24 -12.71
CA VAL A 63 -2.45 0.81 -12.40
C VAL A 63 -1.79 0.03 -13.53
N PHE A 64 -1.19 -1.10 -13.21
CA PHE A 64 -0.65 -2.07 -14.17
C PHE A 64 -1.61 -3.26 -14.23
N VAL A 65 -2.05 -3.60 -15.43
CA VAL A 65 -3.01 -4.68 -15.65
C VAL A 65 -2.33 -5.77 -16.46
N ARG A 66 -2.46 -7.00 -15.99
CA ARG A 66 -1.77 -8.17 -16.54
C ARG A 66 -2.06 -8.33 -18.02
N GLY A 67 -1.02 -8.39 -18.85
CA GLY A 67 -1.13 -8.62 -20.29
C GLY A 67 -1.79 -7.50 -21.11
N LEU A 68 -2.07 -6.33 -20.50
CA LEU A 68 -2.69 -5.19 -21.19
C LEU A 68 -1.72 -4.01 -21.27
N LYS A 69 -1.93 -3.12 -22.25
CA LYS A 69 -1.05 -1.99 -22.55
C LYS A 69 0.42 -2.39 -22.63
N LEU A 70 0.68 -3.45 -23.40
CA LEU A 70 2.03 -4.00 -23.56
C LEU A 70 2.86 -3.13 -24.52
N VAL A 71 4.11 -2.90 -24.13
CA VAL A 71 5.12 -2.24 -24.96
C VAL A 71 6.34 -3.15 -25.05
N ALA A 72 6.84 -3.35 -26.27
CA ALA A 72 8.08 -4.07 -26.50
C ALA A 72 9.25 -3.19 -26.05
N ARG A 73 10.02 -3.67 -25.07
CA ARG A 73 11.24 -3.03 -24.60
C ARG A 73 12.42 -3.92 -24.92
N THR A 74 13.38 -3.38 -25.66
CA THR A 74 14.67 -4.04 -25.86
C THR A 74 15.46 -3.96 -24.56
N ILE A 75 15.88 -5.10 -24.05
CA ILE A 75 16.76 -5.20 -22.89
C ILE A 75 18.13 -5.64 -23.41
N SER A 76 19.12 -4.78 -23.23
CA SER A 76 20.53 -5.09 -23.45
C SER A 76 21.17 -5.20 -22.08
N THR A 77 21.61 -6.41 -21.73
CA THR A 77 22.40 -6.68 -20.54
C THR A 77 23.73 -7.25 -21.01
N LYS A 78 24.84 -6.96 -20.31
CA LYS A 78 26.16 -7.50 -20.67
C LYS A 78 26.21 -9.04 -20.68
N GLU A 79 25.32 -9.67 -19.93
CA GLU A 79 25.31 -11.12 -19.66
C GLU A 79 24.29 -11.90 -20.51
N THR A 80 23.34 -11.24 -21.16
CA THR A 80 22.30 -11.92 -21.97
C THR A 80 22.19 -11.31 -23.37
N PRO A 81 22.04 -12.14 -24.42
CA PRO A 81 21.87 -11.65 -25.78
C PRO A 81 20.66 -10.70 -25.85
N SER A 82 20.79 -9.63 -26.61
CA SER A 82 19.79 -8.57 -26.70
C SER A 82 18.41 -9.13 -27.10
N GLY A 83 17.46 -9.09 -26.18
CA GLY A 83 16.11 -9.61 -26.36
C GLY A 83 15.05 -8.51 -26.32
N LYS A 84 13.94 -8.72 -27.03
CA LYS A 84 12.73 -7.89 -26.88
C LYS A 84 11.84 -8.54 -25.82
N VAL A 85 11.60 -7.83 -24.72
CA VAL A 85 10.68 -8.27 -23.66
C VAL A 85 9.43 -7.40 -23.71
N GLN A 86 8.26 -8.01 -23.57
CA GLN A 86 7.01 -7.26 -23.44
C GLN A 86 6.84 -6.82 -21.99
N LYS A 87 6.63 -5.52 -21.78
CA LYS A 87 6.39 -4.95 -20.46
C LYS A 87 5.04 -4.26 -20.41
N GLU A 88 4.30 -4.51 -19.33
CA GLU A 88 3.05 -3.83 -18.99
C GLU A 88 3.33 -2.37 -18.67
N MET A 89 2.55 -1.47 -19.25
CA MET A 89 2.67 -0.02 -19.01
C MET A 89 1.51 0.51 -18.17
N PRO A 90 1.73 1.60 -17.41
CA PRO A 90 0.72 2.13 -16.50
C PRO A 90 -0.50 2.65 -17.27
N ILE A 91 -1.69 2.30 -16.79
CA ILE A 91 -2.99 2.80 -17.26
C ILE A 91 -3.55 3.72 -16.17
N HIS A 92 -4.01 4.92 -16.54
CA HIS A 92 -4.60 5.83 -15.57
C HIS A 92 -5.91 5.25 -15.03
N ILE A 93 -6.16 5.41 -13.72
CA ILE A 93 -7.30 4.79 -13.03
C ILE A 93 -8.67 5.20 -13.61
N SER A 94 -8.79 6.37 -14.23
CA SER A 94 -10.04 6.81 -14.89
C SER A 94 -10.46 5.94 -16.05
N ASN A 95 -9.52 5.19 -16.65
CA ASN A 95 -9.76 4.39 -17.85
C ASN A 95 -10.04 2.92 -17.50
N VAL A 96 -10.21 2.63 -16.22
CA VAL A 96 -10.33 1.28 -15.67
C VAL A 96 -11.55 1.23 -14.76
N ALA A 97 -12.40 0.22 -14.96
CA ALA A 97 -13.55 -0.06 -14.11
C ALA A 97 -13.39 -1.43 -13.46
N LEU A 98 -13.85 -1.56 -12.22
CA LEU A 98 -13.93 -2.87 -11.56
C LEU A 98 -15.04 -3.69 -12.19
N ILE A 99 -14.75 -4.97 -12.36
CA ILE A 99 -15.72 -5.94 -12.82
C ILE A 99 -16.52 -6.40 -11.60
N ASP A 100 -17.83 -6.44 -11.77
CA ASP A 100 -18.71 -7.00 -10.75
C ASP A 100 -18.71 -8.53 -10.86
N PRO A 101 -18.42 -9.24 -9.75
CA PRO A 101 -18.27 -10.68 -9.76
C PRO A 101 -19.56 -11.43 -10.13
N THR A 102 -20.73 -10.78 -10.04
CA THR A 102 -22.02 -11.43 -10.32
C THR A 102 -22.40 -11.43 -11.79
N ASN A 103 -22.15 -10.32 -12.49
CA ASN A 103 -22.59 -10.11 -13.87
C ASN A 103 -21.44 -10.03 -14.88
N GLY A 104 -20.17 -9.93 -14.42
CA GLY A 104 -19.01 -9.80 -15.29
C GLY A 104 -18.94 -8.46 -16.03
N LEU A 105 -19.78 -7.49 -15.67
CA LEU A 105 -19.87 -6.19 -16.32
C LEU A 105 -19.05 -5.14 -15.55
N PRO A 106 -18.55 -4.09 -16.23
CA PRO A 106 -17.91 -2.97 -15.57
C PRO A 106 -18.92 -2.21 -14.71
N THR A 107 -18.61 -1.99 -13.44
CA THR A 107 -19.53 -1.32 -12.51
C THR A 107 -18.92 -0.11 -11.81
N LYS A 108 -19.78 0.85 -11.48
CA LYS A 108 -19.44 1.97 -10.60
C LYS A 108 -19.46 1.51 -9.16
N ILE A 109 -18.43 1.87 -8.40
CA ILE A 109 -18.30 1.48 -6.99
C ILE A 109 -18.54 2.66 -6.05
N LYS A 110 -19.29 2.38 -4.99
CA LYS A 110 -19.45 3.25 -3.81
C LYS A 110 -18.83 2.56 -2.59
N LEU A 111 -18.48 3.34 -1.57
CA LEU A 111 -18.23 2.76 -0.24
C LEU A 111 -19.55 2.80 0.53
N ALA A 112 -19.98 1.65 1.03
CA ALA A 112 -21.17 1.51 1.85
C ALA A 112 -20.81 0.81 3.17
N PRO A 113 -21.44 1.20 4.29
CA PRO A 113 -21.28 0.47 5.53
C PRO A 113 -21.91 -0.92 5.39
N PHE A 114 -21.18 -1.92 5.86
CA PHE A 114 -21.64 -3.29 6.02
C PHE A 114 -21.54 -3.65 7.50
N VAL A 115 -22.60 -4.23 8.04
CA VAL A 115 -22.64 -4.69 9.43
C VAL A 115 -22.63 -6.21 9.40
N TYR A 116 -21.66 -6.82 10.06
CA TYR A 116 -21.61 -8.27 10.18
C TYR A 116 -22.74 -8.74 11.11
N PRO A 117 -23.51 -9.77 10.72
CA PRO A 117 -24.62 -10.26 11.54
C PRO A 117 -24.13 -10.80 12.89
N ASP A 118 -22.98 -11.48 12.90
CA ASP A 118 -22.50 -12.20 14.09
C ASP A 118 -21.81 -11.27 15.09
N THR A 119 -20.88 -10.44 14.62
CA THR A 119 -20.03 -9.60 15.49
C THR A 119 -20.59 -8.21 15.73
N LYS A 120 -21.64 -7.81 14.98
CA LYS A 120 -22.18 -6.43 14.92
C LYS A 120 -21.13 -5.35 14.61
N VAL A 121 -19.95 -5.74 14.13
CA VAL A 121 -18.89 -4.81 13.71
C VAL A 121 -19.31 -4.14 12.41
N LYS A 122 -19.12 -2.83 12.33
CA LYS A 122 -19.39 -2.02 11.14
C LYS A 122 -18.10 -1.77 10.36
N GLU A 123 -18.08 -2.17 9.09
CA GLU A 123 -16.95 -1.97 8.19
C GLU A 123 -17.42 -1.29 6.89
N ASN A 124 -16.60 -0.39 6.33
CA ASN A 124 -16.88 0.19 5.01
C ASN A 124 -16.36 -0.72 3.89
N ARG A 125 -17.29 -1.26 3.09
CA ARG A 125 -16.98 -2.14 1.97
C ARG A 125 -17.26 -1.48 0.62
N ARG A 126 -16.65 -2.04 -0.43
CA ARG A 126 -16.95 -1.63 -1.81
C ARG A 126 -18.29 -2.24 -2.21
N TYR A 127 -19.18 -1.40 -2.72
CA TYR A 127 -20.52 -1.77 -3.16
C TYR A 127 -20.64 -1.49 -4.66
N ALA A 128 -20.96 -2.53 -5.42
CA ALA A 128 -21.23 -2.45 -6.85
C ALA A 128 -22.63 -1.86 -7.05
N VAL A 129 -22.72 -0.69 -7.69
CA VAL A 129 -24.01 0.00 -7.88
C VAL A 129 -24.92 -0.76 -8.85
N GLY A 130 -24.36 -1.53 -9.79
CA GLY A 130 -25.12 -2.27 -10.81
C GLY A 130 -25.89 -3.46 -10.25
N SER A 131 -25.20 -4.43 -9.63
CA SER A 131 -25.85 -5.61 -9.02
C SER A 131 -26.35 -5.39 -7.60
N GLY A 132 -25.87 -4.36 -6.91
CA GLY A 132 -26.08 -4.20 -5.48
C GLY A 132 -25.26 -5.17 -4.61
N THR A 133 -24.22 -5.78 -5.17
CA THR A 133 -23.37 -6.74 -4.45
C THR A 133 -22.15 -6.07 -3.82
N TYR A 134 -21.68 -6.61 -2.69
CA TYR A 134 -20.44 -6.17 -2.05
C TYR A 134 -19.22 -6.87 -2.67
N ILE A 135 -18.18 -6.08 -3.01
CA ILE A 135 -16.92 -6.60 -3.54
C ILE A 135 -15.86 -6.54 -2.44
N PRO A 136 -15.47 -7.66 -1.82
CA PRO A 136 -14.44 -7.68 -0.78
C PRO A 136 -13.09 -7.23 -1.36
N LYS A 137 -12.25 -6.62 -0.52
CA LYS A 137 -10.86 -6.32 -0.89
C LYS A 137 -10.07 -7.61 -0.74
N LYS A 138 -9.30 -7.98 -1.76
CA LYS A 138 -8.36 -9.09 -1.61
C LYS A 138 -7.28 -8.70 -0.58
N PRO A 139 -6.87 -9.62 0.30
CA PRO A 139 -5.72 -9.39 1.17
C PRO A 139 -4.48 -9.16 0.29
N ASP A 140 -3.60 -8.26 0.72
CA ASP A 140 -2.34 -8.05 0.00
C ASP A 140 -1.40 -9.22 0.27
N LEU A 141 -1.25 -10.10 -0.72
CA LEU A 141 -0.43 -11.32 -0.62
C LEU A 141 1.08 -11.03 -0.71
N SER A 142 1.52 -9.78 -0.85
CA SER A 142 2.95 -9.48 -0.89
C SER A 142 3.65 -9.64 0.46
N TYR A 143 2.90 -9.59 1.56
CA TYR A 143 3.43 -9.89 2.88
C TYR A 143 3.22 -11.39 3.14
N GLN A 144 4.14 -12.20 2.62
CA GLN A 144 4.27 -13.57 3.09
C GLN A 144 4.72 -13.51 4.54
N LYS A 145 3.90 -14.05 5.44
CA LYS A 145 4.16 -14.13 6.87
C LYS A 145 5.14 -15.28 7.16
N ASP A 146 6.18 -15.40 6.36
CA ASP A 146 7.19 -16.46 6.46
C ASP A 146 8.35 -15.98 7.36
N TRP A 147 8.01 -15.20 8.38
CA TRP A 147 8.96 -14.85 9.42
C TRP A 147 9.27 -16.11 10.23
N ARG A 148 10.55 -16.42 10.34
CA ARG A 148 11.07 -17.42 11.26
C ARG A 148 11.75 -16.68 12.37
N ASP A 149 11.40 -17.02 13.60
CA ASP A 149 12.02 -16.43 14.77
C ASP A 149 13.52 -16.75 14.76
N GLY A 150 14.33 -15.71 14.84
CA GLY A 150 15.78 -15.80 14.98
C GLY A 150 16.18 -16.06 16.44
N GLU A 151 17.47 -16.26 16.67
CA GLU A 151 18.03 -16.54 18.00
C GLU A 151 17.76 -15.42 19.02
N PHE A 152 17.65 -14.17 18.56
CA PHE A 152 17.41 -12.99 19.41
C PHE A 152 15.95 -12.52 19.38
N ASP A 153 15.05 -13.26 18.72
CA ASP A 153 13.63 -12.92 18.70
C ASP A 153 12.94 -13.51 19.94
N THR A 154 12.12 -12.70 20.59
CA THR A 154 11.40 -13.13 21.80
C THR A 154 10.10 -13.81 21.42
N ASP A 155 9.79 -14.93 22.09
CA ASP A 155 8.54 -15.65 21.87
C ASP A 155 7.31 -14.73 22.13
N PRO A 156 6.28 -14.76 21.26
CA PRO A 156 5.09 -13.93 21.41
C PRO A 156 4.37 -14.07 22.76
N ASP A 157 4.39 -15.25 23.38
CA ASP A 157 3.74 -15.50 24.66
C ASP A 157 4.44 -14.74 25.79
N VAL A 158 5.77 -14.62 25.72
CA VAL A 158 6.58 -13.84 26.67
C VAL A 158 6.30 -12.35 26.52
N VAL A 159 6.19 -11.85 25.29
CA VAL A 159 5.91 -10.43 25.01
C VAL A 159 4.48 -10.03 25.41
N THR A 160 3.52 -10.93 25.21
CA THR A 160 2.10 -10.65 25.50
C THR A 160 1.78 -10.69 27.00
N LYS A 161 2.63 -11.36 27.79
CA LYS A 161 2.48 -11.41 29.24
C LYS A 161 2.60 -10.01 29.85
N ALA A 162 1.49 -9.51 30.41
CA ALA A 162 1.46 -8.23 31.11
C ALA A 162 2.40 -8.27 32.32
N SER A 163 3.53 -7.58 32.22
CA SER A 163 4.54 -7.50 33.27
C SER A 163 4.34 -6.31 34.23
N PHE A 164 3.51 -5.34 33.84
CA PHE A 164 3.26 -4.12 34.61
C PHE A 164 1.82 -4.05 35.11
N MET A 165 1.65 -3.88 36.42
CA MET A 165 0.38 -3.62 37.09
C MET A 165 0.47 -2.23 37.74
N PRO A 166 -0.17 -1.19 37.17
CA PRO A 166 -0.17 0.13 37.79
C PRO A 166 -0.97 0.07 39.09
N THR A 167 -0.29 0.28 40.21
CA THR A 167 -0.92 0.48 41.51
C THR A 167 -0.88 1.97 41.84
N PRO A 168 -1.99 2.59 42.28
CA PRO A 168 -2.03 4.03 42.55
C PRO A 168 -0.97 4.50 43.56
N ASP A 169 -0.60 3.62 44.49
CA ASP A 169 0.25 3.94 45.64
C ASP A 169 1.74 3.63 45.41
N LEU A 170 2.10 2.94 44.31
CA LEU A 170 3.47 2.54 44.02
C LEU A 170 4.00 3.30 42.80
N ALA A 171 5.25 3.77 42.89
CA ALA A 171 5.92 4.38 41.75
C ALA A 171 6.01 3.38 40.58
N PRO A 172 5.92 3.85 39.32
CA PRO A 172 5.84 2.98 38.14
C PRO A 172 7.11 2.16 37.87
N PHE A 173 8.22 2.48 38.54
CA PHE A 173 9.47 1.73 38.46
C PHE A 173 9.90 1.26 39.86
N PRO A 174 10.54 0.08 39.98
CA PRO A 174 11.12 -0.36 41.23
C PRO A 174 12.10 0.68 41.80
N ASP A 175 12.13 0.78 43.12
CA ASP A 175 12.95 1.76 43.84
C ASP A 175 14.46 1.59 43.54
N ASP A 176 14.90 0.35 43.32
CA ASP A 176 16.29 0.02 42.96
C ASP A 176 16.69 0.62 41.62
N LEU A 177 15.80 0.54 40.63
CA LEU A 177 16.00 1.10 39.30
C LEU A 177 15.97 2.63 39.36
N MET A 178 15.08 3.20 40.18
CA MET A 178 15.05 4.65 40.43
C MET A 178 16.34 5.14 41.12
N ARG A 179 16.91 4.36 42.04
CA ARG A 179 18.21 4.65 42.70
C ARG A 179 19.38 4.55 41.74
N GLU A 180 19.35 3.60 40.81
CA GLU A 180 20.39 3.40 39.80
C GLU A 180 20.39 4.52 38.75
N ILE A 181 19.21 4.94 38.28
CA ILE A 181 19.05 6.06 37.34
C ILE A 181 19.37 7.40 38.00
N LYS A 182 19.13 7.54 39.31
CA LYS A 182 19.44 8.78 40.04
C LYS A 182 20.95 9.02 39.97
N ASN A 183 21.33 10.17 39.41
CA ASN A 183 22.73 10.54 39.21
C ASN A 183 23.54 10.38 40.51
N ARG A 184 24.46 9.40 40.52
CA ARG A 184 25.28 9.00 41.68
C ARG A 184 26.07 10.17 42.29
N TYR A 185 26.29 11.24 41.51
CA TYR A 185 27.09 12.40 41.89
C TYR A 185 26.28 13.62 42.35
N LYS A 186 24.95 13.54 42.45
CA LYS A 186 24.13 14.65 42.96
C LYS A 186 24.26 14.74 44.49
N ARG A 187 25.40 15.25 44.98
CA ARG A 187 25.57 15.64 46.38
C ARG A 187 24.60 16.79 46.68
N HIS A 188 23.80 16.62 47.71
CA HIS A 188 22.88 17.64 48.20
C HIS A 188 23.66 18.91 48.57
N TYR A 189 23.27 20.05 47.99
CA TYR A 189 23.45 21.37 48.59
C TYR A 189 22.28 21.62 49.54
#